data_AF-A0A932ENR0-F1
#
_entry.id   AF-A0A932ENR0-F1
#
_cell.length_a   1.000
_cell.length_b   1.000
_cell.length_c   1.000
_cell.angle_alpha   90.00
_cell.angle_beta   90.00
_cell.angle_gamma   90.00
#
_symmetry.space_group_name_H-M   'P 1'
#
loop_
_entity.id
_entity.type
_entity.pdbx_description
1 polymer ?
#
loop_
_entity_poly.entity_id
_entity_poly.type
_entity_poly.pdbx_seq_one_letter_code
_entity_poly.pdbx_strand_id
1 'polypeptide(L)'
;LDLNLPRKDGREVLKEIKQDENLSHIPIVVLTTSKAEEDVLKSYKAHANCYITKPVDFKGFLNVISKIEEFWFTIVKLPLKKV
;
A
#
# COMPACT_ATOMS: atom_id res chain seq x y z
N LEU A 1 0.33 3.70 -1.40
CA LEU A 1 0.22 3.67 -2.87
C LEU A 1 -1.25 3.73 -3.26
N ASP A 2 -1.63 4.69 -4.11
CA ASP A 2 -2.93 4.68 -4.76
C ASP A 2 -2.85 3.84 -6.05
N LEU A 3 -3.91 3.10 -6.39
CA LEU A 3 -3.98 2.36 -7.65
C LEU A 3 -4.45 3.25 -8.81
N ASN A 4 -5.27 4.26 -8.52
CA ASN A 4 -5.87 5.13 -9.53
C ASN A 4 -5.03 6.41 -9.70
N LEU A 5 -3.77 6.25 -10.12
CA LEU A 5 -2.87 7.37 -10.39
C LEU A 5 -3.14 7.93 -11.80
N PRO A 6 -3.05 9.26 -12.02
CA PRO A 6 -3.47 9.89 -13.27
C PRO A 6 -2.59 9.61 -14.49
N ARG A 7 -1.33 9.16 -14.30
CA ARG A 7 -0.34 9.00 -15.39
C ARG A 7 0.15 7.56 -15.59
N LYS A 8 -0.05 6.70 -14.60
CA LYS A 8 0.49 5.32 -14.58
C LYS A 8 -0.42 4.47 -13.72
N ASP A 9 -0.65 3.21 -14.04
CA ASP A 9 -1.43 2.35 -13.14
C ASP A 9 -0.62 2.07 -11.87
N GLY A 10 -1.20 2.29 -10.69
CA GLY A 10 -0.52 1.98 -9.44
C GLY A 10 -0.20 0.50 -9.27
N ARG A 11 -0.92 -0.41 -9.97
CA ARG A 11 -0.59 -1.85 -10.00
C ARG A 11 0.74 -2.10 -10.72
N GLU A 12 1.03 -1.36 -11.78
CA GLU A 12 2.32 -1.42 -12.47
C GLU A 12 3.43 -0.87 -11.58
N VAL A 13 3.19 0.26 -10.91
CA VAL A 13 4.13 0.84 -9.93
C VAL A 13 4.44 -0.16 -8.82
N LEU A 14 3.42 -0.82 -8.26
CA LEU A 14 3.60 -1.84 -7.23
C LEU A 14 4.50 -2.97 -7.74
N LYS A 15 4.22 -3.49 -8.93
CA LYS A 15 4.99 -4.58 -9.54
C LYS A 15 6.44 -4.17 -9.77
N GLU A 16 6.68 -2.99 -10.32
CA GLU A 16 8.04 -2.49 -10.57
C GLU A 16 8.83 -2.33 -9.28
N ILE A 17 8.25 -1.73 -8.23
CA ILE A 17 8.94 -1.59 -6.94
C ILE A 17 9.27 -2.96 -6.36
N LYS A 18 8.36 -3.94 -6.46
CA LYS A 18 8.59 -5.28 -5.91
C LYS A 18 9.52 -6.15 -6.75
N GLN A 19 9.80 -5.78 -7.99
CA GLN A 19 10.79 -6.42 -8.86
C GLN A 19 12.18 -5.78 -8.76
N ASP A 20 12.28 -4.55 -8.24
CA ASP A 20 13.55 -3.88 -8.03
C ASP A 20 14.24 -4.39 -6.75
N GLU A 21 15.47 -4.91 -6.88
CA GLU A 21 16.23 -5.47 -5.75
C GLU A 21 16.51 -4.44 -4.64
N ASN A 22 16.65 -3.18 -5.00
CA ASN A 22 16.93 -2.08 -4.07
C ASN A 22 15.65 -1.54 -3.42
N LEU A 23 14.47 -1.79 -3.97
CA LEU A 23 13.21 -1.23 -3.45
C LEU A 23 12.23 -2.28 -2.91
N SER A 24 12.36 -3.53 -3.32
CA SER A 24 11.43 -4.63 -3.00
C SER A 24 11.20 -4.84 -1.50
N HIS A 25 12.21 -4.53 -0.69
CA HIS A 25 12.14 -4.61 0.77
C HIS A 25 11.24 -3.54 1.41
N ILE A 26 10.95 -2.43 0.73
CA ILE A 26 10.11 -1.35 1.26
C ILE A 26 8.66 -1.88 1.39
N PRO A 27 8.06 -1.83 2.60
CA PRO A 27 6.67 -2.22 2.76
C PRO A 27 5.74 -1.27 2.00
N ILE A 28 4.79 -1.82 1.23
CA ILE A 28 3.82 -1.03 0.48
C ILE A 28 2.41 -1.29 1.02
N VAL A 29 1.80 -0.21 1.52
CA VAL A 29 0.37 -0.16 1.85
C VAL A 29 -0.37 0.43 0.65
N VAL A 30 -1.29 -0.35 0.06
CA VAL A 30 -2.22 0.14 -0.95
C VAL A 30 -3.39 0.82 -0.25
N LEU A 31 -3.70 2.05 -0.65
CA LEU A 31 -4.82 2.83 -0.15
C LEU A 31 -5.55 3.42 -1.37
N THR A 32 -6.70 2.83 -1.73
CA THR A 32 -7.42 3.13 -2.98
C THR A 32 -8.93 3.15 -2.79
N THR A 33 -9.68 3.79 -3.68
CA THR A 33 -11.15 3.77 -3.67
C THR A 33 -11.73 2.46 -4.22
N SER A 34 -10.95 1.66 -4.95
CA SER A 34 -11.44 0.39 -5.52
C SER A 34 -11.75 -0.64 -4.43
N LYS A 35 -12.92 -1.24 -4.54
CA LYS A 35 -13.41 -2.36 -3.71
C LYS A 35 -13.49 -3.68 -4.48
N ALA A 36 -13.05 -3.71 -5.74
CA ALA A 36 -13.14 -4.90 -6.56
C ALA A 36 -12.25 -6.01 -5.98
N GLU A 37 -12.80 -7.21 -5.78
CA GLU A 37 -12.05 -8.35 -5.25
C GLU A 37 -10.86 -8.72 -6.14
N GLU A 38 -11.01 -8.54 -7.46
CA GLU A 38 -9.93 -8.75 -8.41
C GLU A 38 -8.73 -7.82 -8.14
N ASP A 39 -8.98 -6.55 -7.78
CA ASP A 39 -7.92 -5.58 -7.48
C ASP A 39 -7.21 -5.90 -6.18
N VAL A 40 -7.97 -6.34 -5.18
CA VAL A 40 -7.43 -6.83 -3.91
C VAL A 40 -6.50 -8.01 -4.20
N LEU A 41 -7.00 -9.02 -4.92
CA LEU A 41 -6.25 -10.22 -5.26
C LEU A 41 -4.99 -9.91 -6.09
N LYS A 42 -5.10 -9.07 -7.12
CA LYS A 42 -3.96 -8.64 -7.95
C LYS A 42 -2.91 -7.91 -7.13
N SER A 43 -3.31 -7.03 -6.21
CA SER A 43 -2.38 -6.29 -5.36
C SER A 43 -1.61 -7.21 -4.41
N TYR A 44 -2.29 -8.17 -3.77
CA TYR A 44 -1.62 -9.15 -2.92
C TYR A 44 -0.73 -10.12 -3.71
N LYS A 45 -1.16 -10.56 -4.90
CA LYS A 45 -0.29 -11.33 -5.82
C LYS A 45 0.96 -10.55 -6.25
N ALA A 46 0.87 -9.22 -6.33
CA ALA A 46 2.00 -8.33 -6.58
C ALA A 46 2.76 -7.93 -5.29
N HIS A 47 2.61 -8.70 -4.20
CA HIS A 47 3.31 -8.52 -2.92
C HIS A 47 3.01 -7.20 -2.19
N ALA A 48 1.83 -6.61 -2.37
CA ALA A 48 1.37 -5.58 -1.43
C ALA A 48 1.32 -6.15 0.00
N ASN A 49 1.79 -5.37 0.96
CA ASN A 49 1.78 -5.79 2.37
C ASN A 49 0.40 -5.59 2.99
N CYS A 50 -0.36 -4.62 2.49
CA CYS A 50 -1.70 -4.30 2.98
C CYS A 50 -2.53 -3.65 1.86
N TYR A 51 -3.84 -3.90 1.86
CA TYR A 51 -4.81 -3.23 1.00
C TYR A 51 -5.89 -2.59 1.85
N ILE A 52 -6.05 -1.29 1.72
CA ILE A 52 -7.01 -0.49 2.49
C ILE A 52 -7.91 0.24 1.52
N THR A 53 -9.22 0.07 1.68
CA THR A 53 -10.18 0.89 0.95
C THR A 53 -10.23 2.28 1.56
N LYS A 54 -10.05 3.32 0.75
CA LYS A 54 -10.18 4.71 1.17
C LYS A 54 -11.56 4.95 1.78
N PRO A 55 -11.63 5.44 3.02
CA PRO A 55 -12.88 5.88 3.62
C PRO A 55 -13.52 6.99 2.78
N VAL A 56 -14.84 7.02 2.77
CA VAL A 56 -15.61 7.98 1.98
C VAL A 56 -15.63 9.36 2.66
N ASP A 57 -15.59 9.38 3.99
CA ASP A 57 -15.64 10.59 4.80
C ASP A 57 -14.30 10.90 5.47
N PHE A 58 -14.11 12.18 5.78
CA PHE A 58 -12.87 12.70 6.37
C PHE A 58 -12.58 12.12 7.76
N LYS A 59 -13.61 11.88 8.58
CA LYS A 59 -13.44 11.30 9.92
C LYS A 59 -12.96 9.86 9.83
N GLY A 60 -13.55 9.07 8.94
CA GLY A 60 -13.10 7.72 8.61
C GLY A 60 -11.67 7.71 8.10
N PHE A 61 -11.30 8.67 7.24
CA PHE A 61 -9.94 8.81 6.72
C PHE A 61 -8.93 9.04 7.85
N LEU A 62 -9.18 10.00 8.75
CA LEU A 62 -8.30 10.25 9.89
C LEU A 62 -8.13 9.02 10.80
N ASN A 63 -9.22 8.30 11.07
CA ASN A 63 -9.18 7.07 11.85
C ASN A 63 -8.32 5.98 11.19
N VAL A 64 -8.42 5.82 9.87
CA VAL A 64 -7.59 4.86 9.12
C VAL A 64 -6.11 5.25 9.16
N ILE A 65 -5.79 6.53 8.95
CA ILE A 65 -4.40 7.00 9.00
C ILE A 65 -3.79 6.80 10.38
N SER A 66 -4.52 7.10 11.46
CA SER A 66 -4.04 6.86 12.83
C SER A 66 -3.70 5.39 13.09
N LYS A 67 -4.54 4.46 12.60
CA LYS A 67 -4.26 3.01 12.73
C LYS A 67 -3.07 2.56 11.90
N ILE A 68 -2.89 3.12 10.71
CA ILE A 68 -1.71 2.85 9.87
C ILE A 68 -0.45 3.31 10.59
N GLU A 69 -0.48 4.51 11.18
CA GLU A 69 0.65 5.06 11.90
C GLU A 69 1.05 4.16 13.08
N GLU A 70 0.09 3.86 13.96
CA GLU A 70 0.30 3.01 15.14
C GLU A 70 0.89 1.65 14.74
N PHE A 71 0.29 1.00 13.75
CA PHE A 71 0.76 -0.33 13.35
C PHE A 71 2.16 -0.28 12.72
N TRP A 72 2.38 0.56 11.71
CA TRP A 72 3.60 0.50 10.91
C TRP A 72 4.81 1.16 11.56
N PHE A 73 4.62 2.16 12.42
CA PHE A 73 5.73 2.89 13.03
C PHE A 73 5.96 2.54 14.49
N THR A 74 4.96 2.00 15.20
CA THR A 74 5.09 1.64 16.62
C THR A 74 5.22 0.14 16.85
N ILE A 75 4.49 -0.69 16.08
CA ILE A 75 4.42 -2.14 16.31
C ILE A 75 5.38 -2.89 15.37
N VAL A 76 5.38 -2.55 14.09
CA VAL A 76 6.17 -3.24 13.08
C VAL A 76 7.64 -2.83 13.15
N LYS A 77 8.54 -3.82 13.12
CA LYS A 77 9.96 -3.59 12.85
C LYS A 77 10.17 -3.45 11.35
N LEU A 78 10.37 -2.22 10.88
CA LEU A 78 10.62 -1.94 9.47
C LEU A 78 12.00 -2.45 9.04
N PRO A 79 12.15 -2.93 7.79
CA PRO A 79 13.46 -3.30 7.26
C PRO A 79 14.32 -2.04 7.13
N LEU A 80 15.53 -2.08 7.68
CA LEU A 80 16.52 -1.02 7.49
C LEU A 80 16.99 -1.07 6.03
N LYS A 81 17.17 0.11 5.43
CA LYS A 81 17.79 0.24 4.11
C LYS A 81 19.08 -0.57 4.14
N LYS A 82 19.23 -1.54 3.22
CA LYS A 82 20.52 -2.23 3.05
C LYS A 82 21.57 -1.13 2.82
N VAL A 83 22.48 -0.97 3.79
CA VAL A 83 23.69 -0.16 3.64
C VAL A 83 24.67 -0.96 2.80
#